data_AF-A0A9D1I6X8-F1
#
_entry.id   AF-A0A9D1I6X8-F1
#
_cell.length_a   1.000
_cell.length_b   1.000
_cell.length_c   1.000
_cell.angle_alpha   90.00
_cell.angle_beta   90.00
_cell.angle_gamma   90.00
#
_symmetry.space_group_name_H-M   'P 1'
#
loop_
_entity.id
_entity.type
_entity.pdbx_description
1 polymer ?
#
loop_
_entity_poly.entity_id
_entity_poly.type
_entity_poly.pdbx_seq_one_letter_code
_entity_poly.pdbx_strand_id
1 'polypeptide(L)'
;MAFLDKLGQVANKVGEVAGDTFDYSKAKGKAVLEKGKIKDIKEAIGDYVYEAVSAGDGNIDMDRIRAFCVEIDEHKANIEELQTEAQESSDSLFDTFGGKDGE
;
A
#
# COMPACT_ATOMS: atom_id res chain seq x y z
N MET A 1 26.19 32.21 17.65
CA MET A 1 24.80 31.81 17.37
C MET A 1 24.68 30.55 16.48
N ALA A 2 25.74 30.06 15.82
CA ALA A 2 25.66 28.91 14.92
C ALA A 2 25.40 27.51 15.56
N PHE A 3 25.71 27.32 16.85
CA PHE A 3 25.56 26.02 17.51
C PHE A 3 24.11 25.74 17.97
N LEU A 4 23.40 26.78 18.42
CA LEU A 4 21.98 26.69 18.79
C LEU A 4 21.10 26.56 17.53
N ASP A 5 21.45 27.24 16.43
CA ASP A 5 20.80 27.03 15.13
C ASP A 5 21.00 25.60 14.60
N LYS A 6 22.19 25.02 14.76
CA LYS A 6 22.45 23.61 14.39
C LYS A 6 21.65 22.63 15.26
N LEU A 7 21.51 22.88 16.56
CA LEU A 7 20.69 22.04 17.44
C LEU A 7 19.20 22.17 17.13
N GLY A 8 18.71 23.38 16.80
CA GLY A 8 17.33 23.60 16.36
C GLY A 8 17.01 22.91 15.03
N GLN A 9 17.96 22.93 14.07
CA GLN A 9 17.83 22.19 12.81
C GLN A 9 17.85 20.67 13.01
N VAL A 10 18.65 20.15 13.95
CA VAL A 10 18.68 18.71 14.27
C VAL A 10 17.40 18.28 15.00
N ALA A 11 16.87 19.09 15.92
CA ALA A 11 15.63 18.79 16.63
C ALA A 11 14.40 18.78 15.69
N ASN A 12 14.32 19.75 14.76
CA ASN A 12 13.25 19.76 13.75
C ASN A 12 13.38 18.57 12.78
N LYS A 13 14.59 18.22 12.34
CA LYS A 13 14.82 17.10 11.42
C LYS A 13 14.60 15.72 12.03
N VAL A 14 14.88 15.52 13.32
CA VAL A 14 14.62 14.23 14.00
C VAL A 14 13.12 13.97 14.16
N GLY A 15 12.31 15.02 14.36
CA GLY A 15 10.86 14.90 14.40
C GLY A 15 10.24 14.55 13.04
N GLU A 16 10.75 15.15 11.96
CA GLU A 16 10.27 14.95 10.59
C GLU A 16 10.58 13.53 10.07
N VAL A 17 11.83 13.06 10.23
CA VAL A 17 12.24 11.72 9.77
C VAL A 17 11.51 10.59 10.50
N ALA A 18 11.24 10.75 11.79
CA ALA A 18 10.48 9.76 12.56
C ALA A 18 9.00 9.71 12.12
N GLY A 19 8.42 10.86 11.74
CA GLY A 19 7.08 10.95 11.16
C GLY A 19 7.00 10.25 9.79
N ASP A 20 7.92 10.57 8.89
CA ASP A 20 7.90 10.05 7.52
C ASP A 20 8.17 8.54 7.45
N THR A 21 9.07 8.02 8.28
CA THR A 21 9.32 6.57 8.38
C THR A 21 8.10 5.82 8.94
N PHE A 22 7.36 6.46 9.87
CA PHE A 22 6.13 5.91 10.42
C PHE A 22 5.02 5.84 9.36
N ASP A 23 4.84 6.91 8.58
CA ASP A 23 3.84 6.94 7.51
C ASP A 23 4.16 5.96 6.37
N TYR A 24 5.43 5.80 6.00
CA TYR A 24 5.88 4.75 5.07
C TYR A 24 5.50 3.34 5.56
N SER A 25 5.80 3.04 6.84
CA SER A 25 5.49 1.73 7.42
C SER A 25 3.98 1.45 7.48
N LYS A 26 3.18 2.50 7.71
CA LYS A 26 1.71 2.43 7.74
C LYS A 26 1.13 2.21 6.34
N ALA A 27 1.63 2.92 5.32
CA ALA A 27 1.20 2.74 3.93
C ALA A 27 1.49 1.31 3.45
N LYS A 28 2.68 0.79 3.75
CA LYS A 28 3.05 -0.61 3.46
C LYS A 28 2.14 -1.61 4.19
N GLY A 29 1.82 -1.36 5.46
CA GLY A 29 0.88 -2.17 6.24
C GLY A 29 -0.52 -2.22 5.61
N LYS A 30 -1.05 -1.06 5.20
CA LYS A 30 -2.33 -0.98 4.48
C LYS A 30 -2.29 -1.74 3.16
N ALA A 31 -1.22 -1.59 2.37
CA ALA A 31 -1.08 -2.32 1.11
C ALA A 31 -1.06 -3.86 1.30
N VAL A 32 -0.48 -4.35 2.39
CA VAL A 32 -0.54 -5.79 2.74
C VAL A 32 -1.97 -6.23 3.08
N LEU A 33 -2.73 -5.41 3.81
CA LEU A 33 -4.14 -5.72 4.12
C LEU A 33 -5.00 -5.76 2.86
N GLU A 34 -4.84 -4.80 1.95
CA GLU A 34 -5.55 -4.80 0.66
C GLU A 34 -5.21 -6.04 -0.19
N LYS A 35 -3.94 -6.49 -0.19
CA LYS A 35 -3.54 -7.77 -0.83
C LYS A 35 -4.23 -8.97 -0.18
N GLY A 36 -4.43 -8.94 1.14
CA GLY A 36 -5.20 -9.94 1.88
C GLY A 36 -6.64 -10.01 1.38
N LYS A 37 -7.34 -8.87 1.30
CA LYS A 37 -8.71 -8.81 0.78
C LYS A 37 -8.84 -9.36 -0.65
N ILE A 38 -7.88 -9.03 -1.54
CA ILE A 38 -7.86 -9.58 -2.90
C ILE A 38 -7.75 -11.12 -2.87
N LYS A 39 -6.94 -11.68 -1.97
CA LYS A 39 -6.83 -13.13 -1.81
C LYS A 39 -8.17 -13.73 -1.36
N ASP A 40 -8.79 -13.14 -0.35
CA ASP A 40 -10.07 -13.61 0.21
C ASP A 40 -11.18 -13.57 -0.85
N ILE A 41 -11.26 -12.51 -1.66
CA ILE A 41 -12.23 -12.43 -2.77
C ILE A 41 -11.96 -13.51 -3.82
N LYS A 42 -10.69 -13.77 -4.17
CA LYS A 42 -10.35 -14.85 -5.11
C LYS A 42 -10.72 -16.23 -4.58
N GLU A 43 -10.55 -16.46 -3.27
CA GLU A 43 -10.99 -17.68 -2.60
C GLU A 43 -12.51 -17.81 -2.67
N ALA A 44 -13.26 -16.74 -2.36
CA ALA A 44 -14.71 -16.71 -2.46
C ALA A 44 -15.24 -16.96 -3.89
N ILE A 45 -14.55 -16.45 -4.92
CA ILE A 45 -14.84 -16.79 -6.33
C ILE A 45 -14.66 -18.30 -6.55
N GLY A 46 -13.55 -18.85 -6.10
CA GLY A 46 -13.23 -20.28 -6.24
C GLY A 46 -14.27 -21.17 -5.58
N ASP A 47 -14.63 -20.86 -4.33
CA ASP A 47 -15.64 -21.58 -3.57
C ASP A 47 -17.00 -21.51 -4.27
N TYR A 48 -17.42 -20.31 -4.69
CA TYR A 48 -18.69 -20.13 -5.40
C TYR A 48 -18.77 -20.95 -6.70
N VAL A 49 -17.70 -20.92 -7.51
CA VAL A 49 -17.65 -21.69 -8.76
C VAL A 49 -17.63 -23.19 -8.47
N TYR A 50 -16.86 -23.62 -7.48
CA TYR A 50 -16.81 -25.03 -7.08
C TYR A 50 -18.18 -25.53 -6.62
N GLU A 51 -18.87 -24.78 -5.76
CA GLU A 51 -20.21 -25.11 -5.27
C GLU A 51 -21.22 -25.17 -6.44
N ALA A 52 -21.22 -24.16 -7.33
CA ALA A 52 -22.14 -24.12 -8.47
C ALA A 52 -21.95 -25.30 -9.44
N VAL A 53 -20.70 -25.73 -9.64
CA VAL A 53 -20.38 -26.87 -10.51
C VAL A 53 -20.64 -28.19 -9.80
N SER A 54 -20.30 -28.32 -8.52
CA SER A 54 -20.47 -29.55 -7.74
C SER A 54 -21.93 -29.86 -7.41
N ALA A 55 -22.79 -28.84 -7.31
CA ALA A 55 -24.23 -29.00 -7.18
C ALA A 55 -24.90 -29.63 -8.42
N GLY A 56 -24.19 -29.71 -9.55
CA GLY A 56 -24.67 -30.35 -10.78
C GLY A 56 -25.46 -29.43 -11.72
N ASP A 57 -25.84 -28.24 -11.26
CA ASP A 57 -26.59 -27.27 -12.05
C ASP A 57 -25.69 -26.52 -13.04
N GLY A 58 -24.40 -26.37 -12.73
CA GLY A 58 -23.40 -25.70 -13.57
C GLY A 58 -23.68 -24.23 -13.87
N ASN A 59 -24.73 -23.67 -13.27
CA ASN A 59 -25.15 -22.29 -13.47
C ASN A 59 -24.29 -21.36 -12.62
N ILE A 60 -23.31 -20.75 -13.27
CA ILE A 60 -22.46 -19.72 -12.68
C ILE A 60 -23.07 -18.35 -13.03
N ASP A 61 -23.38 -17.57 -12.01
CA ASP A 61 -23.76 -16.17 -12.15
C ASP A 61 -22.52 -15.34 -12.51
N MET A 62 -22.37 -15.06 -13.80
CA MET A 62 -21.24 -14.29 -14.30
C MET A 62 -21.30 -12.82 -13.91
N ASP A 63 -22.47 -12.27 -13.58
CA ASP A 63 -22.57 -10.89 -13.10
C ASP A 63 -22.04 -10.78 -11.67
N ARG A 64 -22.29 -11.80 -10.84
CA ARG A 64 -21.64 -11.92 -9.53
C ARG A 64 -20.12 -12.04 -9.65
N ILE A 65 -19.61 -12.84 -10.59
CA ILE A 65 -18.16 -12.93 -10.86
C ILE A 65 -17.58 -11.59 -11.27
N ARG A 66 -18.27 -10.85 -12.16
CA ARG A 66 -17.84 -9.50 -12.58
C ARG A 66 -17.79 -8.53 -11.41
N ALA A 67 -18.77 -8.58 -10.50
CA ALA A 67 -18.77 -7.73 -9.30
C ALA A 67 -17.53 -7.98 -8.43
N PHE A 68 -17.15 -9.24 -8.20
CA PHE A 68 -15.91 -9.57 -7.49
C PHE A 68 -14.66 -9.07 -8.23
N CYS A 69 -14.63 -9.15 -9.56
CA CYS A 69 -13.53 -8.60 -10.35
C CYS A 69 -13.40 -7.08 -10.19
N VAL A 70 -14.51 -6.35 -10.20
CA VAL A 70 -14.52 -4.89 -9.97
C VAL A 70 -13.95 -4.57 -8.58
N GLU A 71 -14.39 -5.28 -7.54
CA GLU A 71 -13.89 -5.10 -6.17
C GLU A 71 -12.38 -5.39 -6.07
N ILE A 72 -11.90 -6.44 -6.75
CA ILE A 72 -10.45 -6.74 -6.84
C ILE A 72 -9.69 -5.58 -7.53
N ASP A 73 -10.25 -5.01 -8.59
CA ASP A 73 -9.58 -3.92 -9.32
C ASP A 73 -9.55 -2.62 -8.50
N GLU A 74 -10.59 -2.34 -7.71
CA GLU A 74 -10.58 -1.25 -6.72
C GLU A 74 -9.48 -1.44 -5.67
N HIS A 75 -9.35 -2.65 -5.11
CA HIS A 75 -8.28 -2.96 -4.17
C HIS A 75 -6.88 -2.84 -4.79
N LYS A 76 -6.71 -3.20 -6.08
CA LYS A 76 -5.44 -2.99 -6.79
C LYS A 76 -5.12 -1.51 -6.97
N ALA A 77 -6.10 -0.69 -7.37
CA ALA A 77 -5.91 0.74 -7.50
C ALA A 77 -5.49 1.38 -6.17
N ASN A 78 -6.15 1.01 -5.06
CA ASN A 78 -5.76 1.47 -3.73
C ASN A 78 -4.32 1.06 -3.36
N ILE A 79 -3.88 -0.13 -3.76
CA ILE A 79 -2.50 -0.59 -3.53
C ILE A 79 -1.50 0.24 -4.34
N GLU A 80 -1.81 0.56 -5.59
CA GLU A 80 -0.95 1.40 -6.43
C GLU A 80 -0.82 2.81 -5.84
N GLU A 81 -1.93 3.43 -5.43
CA GLU A 81 -1.91 4.73 -4.75
C GLU A 81 -1.04 4.70 -3.48
N LEU A 82 -1.25 3.70 -2.61
CA LEU A 82 -0.47 3.55 -1.37
C LEU A 82 1.03 3.29 -1.64
N GLN A 83 1.38 2.67 -2.76
CA GLN A 83 2.78 2.45 -3.15
C GLN A 83 3.40 3.71 -3.74
N THR A 84 2.67 4.46 -4.55
CA THR A 84 3.11 5.76 -5.07
C THR A 84 3.36 6.74 -3.93
N GLU A 85 2.43 6.87 -2.97
CA GLU A 85 2.59 7.72 -1.78
C GLU A 85 3.83 7.32 -0.96
N ALA A 86 4.06 6.01 -0.79
CA ALA A 86 5.22 5.49 -0.06
C ALA A 86 6.54 5.72 -0.81
N GLN A 87 6.54 5.71 -2.14
CA GLN A 87 7.73 5.92 -2.97
C GLN A 87 8.10 7.39 -3.09
N GLU A 88 7.12 8.30 -3.25
CA GLU A 88 7.36 9.75 -3.20
C GLU A 88 7.92 10.18 -1.84
N SER A 89 7.45 9.57 -0.76
CA SER A 89 7.98 9.81 0.59
C SER A 89 9.41 9.26 0.77
N SER A 90 9.79 8.22 0.03
CA SER A 90 11.14 7.63 0.04
C SER A 90 12.14 8.46 -0.77
N ASP A 91 11.75 8.88 -1.96
CA ASP A 91 12.62 9.65 -2.87
C ASP A 91 12.89 11.06 -2.31
N SER A 92 11.90 11.69 -1.65
CA SER A 92 12.09 12.95 -0.93
C SER A 92 13.09 12.82 0.23
N LEU A 93 13.08 11.68 0.94
CA LEU A 93 14.03 11.31 1.99
C LEU A 93 15.45 11.11 1.41
N PHE A 94 15.58 10.44 0.27
CA PHE A 94 16.86 10.23 -0.40
C PHE A 94 17.45 11.52 -0.94
N ASP A 95 16.67 12.41 -1.54
CA ASP A 95 17.16 13.72 -2.00
C ASP A 95 17.57 14.63 -0.83
N THR A 96 16.87 14.52 0.31
CA THR A 96 17.15 15.33 1.51
C THR A 96 18.40 14.85 2.27
N PHE A 97 18.74 13.56 2.23
CA PHE A 97 19.84 12.96 3.01
C PHE A 97 20.98 12.34 2.18
N GLY A 98 20.75 12.01 0.91
CA GLY A 98 21.74 11.39 0.01
C GLY A 98 22.52 12.38 -0.87
N GLY A 99 22.17 13.66 -0.82
CA GLY A 99 22.71 14.69 -1.70
C GLY A 99 23.86 15.55 -1.13
N LYS A 100 24.91 14.96 -0.55
CA LYS A 100 26.31 15.46 -0.58
C LYS A 100 27.21 14.69 0.38
N ASP A 101 27.88 13.67 -0.14
CA ASP A 101 29.21 13.31 0.35
C ASP A 101 30.20 13.40 -0.81
N GLY A 102 31.02 14.45 -0.76
CA GLY A 102 32.39 14.44 -1.30
C GLY A 102 32.60 14.84 -2.77
N GLU A 103 32.79 16.14 -2.99
CA GLU A 103 33.89 16.63 -3.85
C GLU A 103 34.73 17.62 -3.05
#